data_AF-A0A4P2Q7V4-F1
#
_entry.id   AF-A0A4P2Q7V4-F1
#
_cell.length_a   1.000
_cell.length_b   1.000
_cell.length_c   1.000
_cell.angle_alpha   90.00
_cell.angle_beta   90.00
_cell.angle_gamma   90.00
#
_symmetry.space_group_name_H-M   'P 1'
#
loop_
_entity.id
_entity.type
_entity.pdbx_description
1 polymer ?
#
loop_
_entity_poly.entity_id
_entity_poly.type
_entity_poly.pdbx_seq_one_letter_code
_entity_poly.pdbx_strand_id
1 'polypeptide(L)'
;MSVWYVPAVLAAVCMAGHYLMLRAAAGRVGDALGALCVEGTAAAGILAYLLLRSGAEAPPTTAGILWACGSGLFISFVTTLSFMALRIGGPVTATGPMVFAGGIALAALFAPLLFDEAFTARRALGVGLGLASLVVLATERA
;
A
#
# COMPACT_ATOMS: atom_id res chain seq x y z
N MET A 1 -14.00 -3.05 19.14
CA MET A 1 -13.30 -3.01 17.84
C MET A 1 -14.29 -3.51 16.78
N SER A 2 -14.66 -2.69 15.82
CA SER A 2 -15.65 -3.00 14.78
C SER A 2 -15.08 -3.91 13.69
N VAL A 3 -15.92 -4.75 13.07
CA VAL A 3 -15.52 -5.87 12.19
C VAL A 3 -14.48 -5.53 11.08
N TRP A 4 -14.38 -4.28 10.63
CA TRP A 4 -13.43 -3.84 9.61
C TRP A 4 -11.93 -4.04 9.95
N TYR A 5 -11.55 -4.15 11.24
CA TYR A 5 -10.13 -4.30 11.58
C TYR A 5 -9.56 -5.65 11.18
N VAL A 6 -10.38 -6.71 11.10
CA VAL A 6 -9.95 -8.06 10.75
C VAL A 6 -9.36 -8.11 9.33
N PRO A 7 -10.07 -7.68 8.26
CA PRO A 7 -9.48 -7.64 6.92
C PRO A 7 -8.29 -6.67 6.84
N ALA A 8 -8.26 -5.59 7.62
CA ALA A 8 -7.11 -4.68 7.66
C ALA A 8 -5.83 -5.34 8.22
N VAL A 9 -5.96 -6.15 9.28
CA VAL A 9 -4.83 -6.91 9.84
C VAL A 9 -4.36 -7.99 8.86
N LEU A 10 -5.29 -8.72 8.23
CA LEU A 10 -4.92 -9.71 7.20
C LEU A 10 -4.22 -9.05 6.02
N ALA A 11 -4.68 -7.88 5.58
CA ALA A 11 -4.01 -7.10 4.55
C ALA A 11 -2.58 -6.71 4.96
N ALA A 12 -2.35 -6.33 6.22
CA ALA A 12 -1.00 -6.04 6.72
C ALA A 12 -0.07 -7.26 6.64
N VAL A 13 -0.57 -8.47 6.93
CA VAL A 13 0.19 -9.72 6.78
C VAL A 13 0.52 -9.99 5.31
N CYS A 14 -0.44 -9.84 4.40
CA CYS A 14 -0.20 -9.96 2.96
C CYS A 14 0.83 -8.94 2.46
N MET A 15 0.78 -7.70 2.97
CA MET A 15 1.73 -6.65 2.63
C MET A 15 3.15 -6.98 3.11
N ALA A 16 3.31 -7.56 4.30
CA ALA A 16 4.61 -8.01 4.77
C ALA A 16 5.19 -9.09 3.84
N GLY A 17 4.39 -10.09 3.47
CA GLY A 17 4.78 -11.11 2.49
C GLY A 17 5.16 -10.50 1.14
N HIS A 18 4.35 -9.56 0.64
CA HIS A 18 4.62 -8.83 -0.60
C HIS A 18 6.01 -8.16 -0.60
N TYR A 19 6.39 -7.42 0.44
CA TYR A 19 7.69 -6.75 0.48
C TYR A 19 8.89 -7.69 0.53
N LEU A 20 8.76 -8.79 1.28
CA LEU A 20 9.80 -9.81 1.34
C LEU A 20 10.04 -10.42 -0.05
N MET A 21 8.95 -10.69 -0.80
CA MET A 21 9.03 -11.15 -2.18
C MET A 21 9.56 -10.06 -3.13
N LEU A 22 9.15 -8.81 -2.94
CA LEU A 22 9.61 -7.68 -3.75
C LEU A 22 11.12 -7.48 -3.63
N ARG A 23 11.66 -7.58 -2.41
CA ARG A 23 13.11 -7.58 -2.18
C ARG A 23 13.79 -8.75 -2.84
N ALA A 24 13.21 -9.94 -2.75
CA ALA A 24 13.76 -11.10 -3.42
C ALA A 24 13.74 -10.91 -4.96
N ALA A 25 12.76 -10.24 -5.52
CA ALA A 25 12.71 -9.96 -6.96
C ALA A 25 13.65 -8.80 -7.36
N ALA A 26 13.90 -7.83 -6.48
CA ALA A 26 14.67 -6.64 -6.77
C ALA A 26 16.11 -6.98 -7.22
N GLY A 27 16.53 -6.38 -8.34
CA GLY A 27 17.83 -6.66 -8.97
C GLY A 27 17.88 -7.98 -9.77
N ARG A 28 16.83 -8.81 -9.75
CA ARG A 28 16.71 -10.04 -10.56
C ARG A 28 15.77 -9.89 -11.76
N VAL A 29 14.94 -8.86 -11.76
CA VAL A 29 14.05 -8.46 -12.86
C VAL A 29 14.13 -6.94 -13.02
N GLY A 30 13.96 -6.43 -14.24
CA GLY A 30 13.90 -4.98 -14.48
C GLY A 30 12.68 -4.35 -13.82
N ASP A 31 12.81 -3.11 -13.35
CA ASP A 31 11.82 -2.45 -12.48
C ASP A 31 10.40 -2.45 -13.08
N ALA A 32 10.26 -2.07 -14.36
CA ALA A 32 8.97 -2.02 -15.05
C ALA A 32 8.38 -3.42 -15.31
N LEU A 33 9.21 -4.39 -15.69
CA LEU A 33 8.76 -5.76 -15.92
C LEU A 33 8.36 -6.45 -14.61
N GLY A 34 9.15 -6.26 -13.55
CA GLY A 34 8.84 -6.73 -12.20
C GLY A 34 7.52 -6.15 -11.70
N ALA A 35 7.32 -4.84 -11.87
CA ALA A 35 6.06 -4.19 -11.53
C ALA A 35 4.89 -4.76 -12.34
N LEU A 36 5.04 -4.92 -13.67
CA LEU A 36 4.00 -5.53 -14.51
C LEU A 36 3.65 -6.96 -14.07
N CYS A 37 4.64 -7.78 -13.71
CA CYS A 37 4.38 -9.13 -13.19
C CYS A 37 3.61 -9.10 -11.86
N VAL A 38 3.97 -8.20 -10.94
CA VAL A 38 3.26 -8.01 -9.66
C VAL A 38 1.82 -7.59 -9.89
N GLU A 39 1.59 -6.52 -10.65
CA GLU A 39 0.23 -6.00 -10.90
C GLU A 39 -0.61 -6.99 -11.71
N GLY A 40 -0.01 -7.66 -12.71
CA GLY A 40 -0.69 -8.66 -13.52
C GLY A 40 -1.12 -9.89 -12.71
N THR A 41 -0.26 -10.38 -11.82
CA THR A 41 -0.61 -11.50 -10.92
C THR A 41 -1.60 -11.09 -9.84
N ALA A 42 -1.53 -9.85 -9.32
CA ALA A 42 -2.54 -9.31 -8.42
C ALA A 42 -3.91 -9.20 -9.10
N ALA A 43 -3.97 -8.66 -10.32
CA ALA A 43 -5.20 -8.57 -11.11
C ALA A 43 -5.79 -9.96 -11.39
N ALA A 44 -4.96 -10.94 -11.74
CA ALA A 44 -5.41 -12.33 -11.92
C ALA A 44 -5.95 -12.94 -10.63
N GLY A 45 -5.31 -12.68 -9.48
CA GLY A 45 -5.80 -13.12 -8.17
C GLY A 45 -7.14 -12.49 -7.79
N ILE A 46 -7.32 -11.19 -8.05
CA ILE A 46 -8.59 -10.48 -7.82
C ILE A 46 -9.67 -11.03 -8.76
N LEU A 47 -9.36 -11.31 -10.02
CA LEU A 47 -10.29 -11.93 -10.96
C LEU A 47 -10.72 -13.32 -10.49
N ALA A 48 -9.78 -14.16 -10.04
CA ALA A 48 -10.10 -15.46 -9.47
C ALA A 48 -11.02 -15.33 -8.24
N TYR A 49 -10.74 -14.38 -7.35
CA TYR A 49 -11.61 -14.07 -6.21
C TYR A 49 -13.03 -13.64 -6.67
N LEU A 50 -13.13 -12.77 -7.66
CA LEU A 50 -14.40 -12.30 -8.21
C LEU A 50 -15.24 -13.45 -8.79
N LEU A 51 -14.59 -14.43 -9.44
CA LEU A 51 -15.25 -15.59 -10.05
C LEU A 51 -15.65 -16.66 -9.03
N LEU A 52 -14.87 -16.83 -7.95
CA LEU A 52 -15.07 -17.91 -6.97
C LEU A 52 -15.93 -17.52 -5.77
N ARG A 53 -16.06 -16.23 -5.50
CA ARG A 53 -16.82 -15.77 -4.33
C ARG A 53 -18.31 -16.03 -4.50
N SER A 54 -18.99 -16.10 -3.37
CA SER A 54 -20.46 -16.12 -3.27
C SER A 54 -20.93 -14.93 -2.43
N GLY A 55 -22.03 -14.29 -2.83
CA GLY A 55 -22.65 -13.19 -2.08
C GLY A 55 -22.95 -11.93 -2.91
N ALA A 56 -23.70 -11.01 -2.31
CA ALA A 56 -24.03 -9.71 -2.89
C ALA A 56 -22.87 -8.72 -2.72
N GLU A 57 -22.62 -7.93 -3.76
CA GLU A 57 -21.61 -6.88 -3.78
C GLU A 57 -22.28 -5.50 -3.87
N ALA A 58 -21.55 -4.45 -3.48
CA ALA A 58 -22.00 -3.09 -3.76
C ALA A 58 -22.14 -2.91 -5.29
N PRO A 59 -23.27 -2.36 -5.78
CA PRO A 59 -23.47 -2.17 -7.21
C PRO A 59 -22.42 -1.20 -7.76
N PRO A 60 -21.84 -1.49 -8.94
CA PRO A 60 -20.82 -0.64 -9.53
C PRO A 60 -21.41 0.73 -9.89
N THR A 61 -20.68 1.79 -9.56
CA THR A 61 -20.98 3.16 -10.01
C THR A 61 -19.83 3.68 -10.85
N THR A 62 -20.11 4.55 -11.82
CA THR A 62 -19.07 5.15 -12.66
C THR A 62 -18.01 5.87 -11.82
N ALA A 63 -18.44 6.64 -10.81
CA ALA A 63 -17.53 7.32 -9.89
C ALA A 63 -16.66 6.33 -9.11
N GLY A 64 -17.25 5.25 -8.57
CA GLY A 64 -16.51 4.22 -7.85
C GLY A 64 -15.45 3.53 -8.73
N ILE A 65 -15.80 3.23 -9.99
CA ILE A 65 -14.86 2.66 -10.97
C ILE A 65 -13.72 3.64 -11.24
N LEU A 66 -14.01 4.93 -11.46
CA LEU A 66 -12.97 5.93 -11.72
C LEU A 66 -12.01 6.09 -10.53
N TRP A 67 -12.52 6.12 -9.31
CA TRP A 67 -11.68 6.16 -8.10
C TRP A 67 -10.82 4.89 -7.96
N ALA A 68 -11.37 3.72 -8.25
CA ALA A 68 -10.63 2.46 -8.23
C ALA A 68 -9.52 2.44 -9.29
N CYS A 69 -9.80 2.86 -10.52
CA CYS A 69 -8.81 2.98 -11.59
C CYS A 69 -7.70 3.98 -11.23
N GLY A 70 -8.07 5.14 -10.68
CA GLY A 70 -7.11 6.14 -10.19
C GLY A 70 -6.18 5.56 -9.12
N SER A 71 -6.74 4.82 -8.15
CA SER A 71 -5.96 4.11 -7.13
C SER A 71 -4.99 3.10 -7.76
N GLY A 72 -5.41 2.33 -8.76
CA GLY A 72 -4.55 1.37 -9.46
C GLY A 72 -3.36 2.02 -10.16
N LEU A 73 -3.55 3.22 -10.73
CA LEU A 73 -2.45 3.99 -11.32
C LEU A 73 -1.42 4.39 -10.27
N PHE A 74 -1.83 4.89 -9.11
CA PHE A 74 -0.92 5.20 -8.01
C PHE A 74 -0.15 3.96 -7.53
N ILE A 75 -0.82 2.82 -7.38
CA ILE A 75 -0.16 1.56 -7.00
C ILE A 75 0.88 1.13 -8.04
N SER A 76 0.61 1.30 -9.34
CA SER A 76 1.58 1.01 -10.40
C SER A 76 2.87 1.83 -10.24
N PHE A 77 2.75 3.11 -9.88
CA PHE A 77 3.92 3.95 -9.55
C PHE A 77 4.62 3.50 -8.28
N VAL A 78 3.87 3.17 -7.22
CA VAL A 78 4.44 2.68 -5.94
C VAL A 78 5.26 1.42 -6.18
N THR A 79 4.73 0.44 -6.91
CA THR A 79 5.41 -0.83 -7.19
C THR A 79 6.68 -0.60 -8.01
N THR A 80 6.60 0.20 -9.07
CA THR A 80 7.76 0.51 -9.93
C THR A 80 8.87 1.24 -9.16
N LEU A 81 8.52 2.27 -8.39
CA LEU A 81 9.47 3.02 -7.58
C LEU A 81 10.05 2.19 -6.44
N SER A 82 9.28 1.26 -5.88
CA SER A 82 9.76 0.33 -4.84
C SER A 82 10.80 -0.65 -5.41
N PHE A 83 10.58 -1.19 -6.61
CA PHE A 83 11.59 -1.98 -7.31
C PHE A 83 12.88 -1.18 -7.52
N MET A 84 12.75 0.05 -8.03
CA MET A 84 13.89 0.94 -8.23
C MET A 84 14.65 1.20 -6.92
N ALA A 85 13.95 1.57 -5.84
CA ALA A 85 14.54 1.86 -4.54
C ALA A 85 15.28 0.64 -3.94
N LEU A 86 14.69 -0.55 -4.04
CA LEU A 86 15.31 -1.78 -3.54
C LEU A 86 16.51 -2.18 -4.43
N ARG A 87 16.40 -2.01 -5.75
CA ARG A 87 17.47 -2.31 -6.71
C ARG A 87 18.70 -1.43 -6.50
N ILE A 88 18.53 -0.15 -6.18
CA ILE A 88 19.65 0.76 -5.89
C ILE A 88 20.20 0.64 -4.46
N GLY A 89 19.78 -0.38 -3.70
CA GLY A 89 20.37 -0.75 -2.42
C GLY A 89 19.54 -0.40 -1.18
N GLY A 90 18.36 0.19 -1.32
CA GLY A 90 17.49 0.53 -0.19
C GLY A 90 17.11 -0.71 0.62
N PRO A 91 17.33 -0.75 1.95
CA PRO A 91 16.99 -1.91 2.78
C PRO A 91 15.47 -2.05 2.93
N VAL A 92 14.95 -3.28 2.90
CA VAL A 92 13.50 -3.53 3.05
C VAL A 92 12.95 -2.99 4.36
N THR A 93 13.76 -3.09 5.41
CA THR A 93 13.46 -2.64 6.76
C THR A 93 13.23 -1.14 6.85
N ALA A 94 13.72 -0.33 5.89
CA ALA A 94 13.45 1.10 5.80
C ALA A 94 12.50 1.46 4.64
N THR A 95 12.72 0.91 3.44
CA THR A 95 11.94 1.25 2.25
C THR A 95 10.45 0.92 2.40
N GLY A 96 10.12 -0.25 2.95
CA GLY A 96 8.73 -0.66 3.16
C GLY A 96 7.99 0.27 4.12
N PRO A 97 8.53 0.51 5.34
CA PRO A 97 7.97 1.49 6.27
C PRO A 97 7.84 2.88 5.66
N MET A 98 8.85 3.41 4.96
CA MET A 98 8.79 4.72 4.31
C MET A 98 7.61 4.87 3.35
N VAL A 99 7.39 3.87 2.48
CA VAL A 99 6.28 3.88 1.53
C VAL A 99 4.94 3.82 2.28
N PHE A 100 4.80 2.92 3.25
CA PHE A 100 3.53 2.71 3.95
C PHE A 100 3.21 3.79 4.95
N ALA A 101 4.05 4.00 5.96
CA ALA A 101 3.78 4.99 6.98
C ALA A 101 3.85 6.41 6.40
N GLY A 102 4.69 6.67 5.38
CA GLY A 102 4.70 7.95 4.68
C GLY A 102 3.39 8.18 3.91
N GLY A 103 2.97 7.19 3.11
CA GLY A 103 1.69 7.24 2.40
C GLY A 103 0.48 7.36 3.33
N ILE A 104 0.45 6.60 4.44
CA ILE A 104 -0.60 6.66 5.47
C ILE A 104 -0.63 8.03 6.14
N ALA A 105 0.52 8.61 6.48
CA ALA A 105 0.59 9.93 7.10
C ALA A 105 0.04 11.01 6.16
N LEU A 106 0.41 10.98 4.88
CA LEU A 106 -0.13 11.88 3.87
C LEU A 106 -1.63 11.65 3.68
N ALA A 107 -2.07 10.40 3.56
CA ALA A 107 -3.48 10.06 3.43
C ALA A 107 -4.29 10.56 4.64
N ALA A 108 -3.77 10.42 5.87
CA ALA A 108 -4.45 10.90 7.07
C ALA A 108 -4.54 12.43 7.16
N LEU A 109 -3.63 13.15 6.50
CA LEU A 109 -3.65 14.61 6.40
C LEU A 109 -4.66 15.09 5.34
N PHE A 110 -4.73 14.42 4.19
CA PHE A 110 -5.58 14.83 3.07
C PHE A 110 -7.00 14.23 3.10
N ALA A 111 -7.20 13.05 3.70
CA ALA A 111 -8.52 12.39 3.78
C ALA A 111 -9.62 13.28 4.42
N PRO A 112 -9.35 14.02 5.52
CA PRO A 112 -10.33 14.99 6.05
C PRO A 112 -10.81 16.01 5.02
N LEU A 113 -9.92 16.46 4.14
CA LEU A 113 -10.22 17.47 3.12
C LEU A 113 -11.02 16.89 1.94
N LEU A 114 -10.82 15.60 1.61
CA LEU A 114 -11.45 14.95 0.46
C LEU A 114 -12.76 14.23 0.80
N PHE A 115 -12.87 13.70 2.01
CA PHE A 115 -13.97 12.79 2.41
C PHE A 115 -14.82 13.33 3.57
N ASP A 116 -14.64 14.61 3.93
CA ASP A 116 -15.37 15.29 5.01
C ASP A 116 -15.27 14.56 6.37
N GLU A 117 -14.11 13.95 6.62
CA GLU A 117 -13.84 13.24 7.87
C GLU A 117 -13.35 14.19 8.97
N ALA A 118 -13.74 13.91 10.22
CA ALA A 118 -13.25 14.66 11.37
C ALA A 118 -11.74 14.44 11.62
N PHE A 119 -10.97 15.54 11.66
CA PHE A 119 -9.59 15.51 12.12
C PHE A 119 -9.53 15.59 13.64
N THR A 120 -9.22 14.47 14.29
CA THR A 120 -9.17 14.38 15.76
C THR A 120 -7.74 14.46 16.30
N ALA A 121 -7.57 14.99 17.52
CA ALA A 121 -6.28 15.03 18.19
C ALA A 121 -5.64 13.62 18.34
N ARG A 122 -6.46 12.58 18.52
CA ARG A 122 -5.99 11.19 18.59
C ARG A 122 -5.43 10.72 17.24
N ARG A 123 -6.06 11.09 16.13
CA ARG A 123 -5.56 10.80 14.77
C ARG A 123 -4.23 11.55 14.53
N ALA A 124 -4.17 12.82 14.89
CA ALA A 124 -2.94 13.63 14.78
C ALA A 124 -1.77 13.02 15.57
N LEU A 125 -2.02 12.57 16.80
CA LEU A 125 -1.02 11.88 17.62
C LEU A 125 -0.54 10.58 16.97
N GLY A 126 -1.48 9.75 16.47
CA GLY A 126 -1.14 8.49 15.79
C GLY A 126 -0.29 8.72 14.52
N VAL A 127 -0.66 9.71 13.71
CA VAL A 127 0.12 10.13 12.53
C VAL A 127 1.50 10.63 12.94
N GLY A 128 1.58 11.48 13.97
CA GLY A 128 2.85 11.99 14.49
C GLY A 128 3.79 10.89 14.97
N LEU A 129 3.27 9.89 15.69
CA LEU A 129 4.04 8.72 16.11
C LEU A 129 4.48 7.85 14.91
N GLY A 130 3.62 7.69 13.90
CA GLY A 130 3.97 7.01 12.66
C GLY A 130 5.11 7.71 11.91
N LEU A 131 5.02 9.04 11.75
CA LEU A 131 6.08 9.86 11.16
C LEU A 131 7.38 9.80 11.98
N ALA A 132 7.29 9.84 13.30
CA ALA A 132 8.46 9.69 14.17
C ALA A 132 9.15 8.33 13.93
N SER A 133 8.38 7.25 13.81
CA SER A 133 8.94 5.92 13.49
C SER A 133 9.67 5.90 12.15
N LEU A 134 9.15 6.60 11.14
CA LEU A 134 9.82 6.74 9.84
C LEU A 134 11.17 7.42 9.96
N VAL A 135 11.23 8.55 10.69
CA VAL A 135 12.47 9.30 10.87
C VAL A 135 13.52 8.44 11.56
N VAL A 136 13.13 7.68 12.59
CA VAL A 136 14.03 6.77 13.31
C VAL A 136 14.56 5.68 12.37
N LEU A 137 13.68 4.98 11.64
CA LEU A 137 14.10 3.92 10.70
C LEU A 137 14.91 4.45 9.51
N ALA A 138 14.60 5.66 9.04
CA ALA A 138 15.33 6.31 7.96
C ALA A 138 16.75 6.73 8.34
N THR A 139 16.97 7.02 9.62
CA THR A 139 18.27 7.48 10.15
C THR A 139 19.07 6.36 10.80
N GLU A 140 18.54 5.14 10.80
CA GLU A 140 19.26 3.95 11.24
C GLU A 140 20.51 3.76 10.38
N ARG A 141 21.68 3.82 11.01
CA ARG A 141 22.96 3.54 10.36
C ARG A 141 23.20 2.04 10.41
N ALA A 142 23.30 1.43 9.23
CA ALA A 142 23.76 0.05 9.07
C ALA A 142 25.24 -0.11 9.44
#